data_AF-A0A1S3AGT8-F1
#
_entry.id   AF-A0A1S3AGT8-F1
#
_cell.length_a   1.000
_cell.length_b   1.000
_cell.length_c   1.000
_cell.angle_alpha   90.00
_cell.angle_beta   90.00
_cell.angle_gamma   90.00
#
_symmetry.space_group_name_H-M   'P 1'
#
loop_
_entity.id
_entity.type
_entity.pdbx_description
1 polymer ?
#
loop_
_entity_poly.entity_id
_entity_poly.type
_entity_poly.pdbx_seq_one_letter_code
_entity_poly.pdbx_strand_id
1 'polypeptide(L)'
;EAPPRDERAPAWTPEPRLHAAAASGQASRLLKTPELQVCVFCRNNREAVALYTTHILKGPDGRVLCPVLRRYTCPLCGASGDNAHTIKYCPLSKAGKKLR
;
A
#
# COMPACT_ATOMS: atom_id res chain seq x y z
N GLU A 1 8.30 -21.08 -42.15
CA GLU A 1 8.55 -21.06 -40.68
C GLU A 1 9.56 -20.01 -40.29
N ALA A 2 9.19 -19.09 -39.40
CA ALA A 2 10.12 -18.19 -38.73
C ALA A 2 10.20 -18.57 -37.25
N PRO A 3 11.39 -18.73 -36.66
CA PRO A 3 11.52 -18.80 -35.21
C PRO A 3 11.65 -17.38 -34.63
N PRO A 4 10.90 -17.01 -33.59
CA PRO A 4 11.31 -15.93 -32.71
C PRO A 4 11.52 -16.50 -31.30
N ARG A 5 12.78 -16.76 -30.95
CA ARG A 5 13.21 -16.76 -29.54
C ARG A 5 14.29 -15.70 -29.41
N ASP A 6 13.87 -14.45 -29.54
CA ASP A 6 14.68 -13.32 -29.14
C ASP A 6 14.46 -13.11 -27.64
N GLU A 7 15.46 -13.53 -26.89
CA GLU A 7 15.57 -13.50 -25.44
C GLU A 7 15.72 -12.05 -24.97
N ARG A 8 14.59 -11.35 -24.77
CA ARG A 8 14.60 -10.02 -24.18
C ARG A 8 14.64 -10.13 -22.65
N ALA A 9 15.84 -10.20 -22.12
CA ALA A 9 16.13 -10.05 -20.69
C ALA A 9 15.62 -8.68 -20.18
N PRO A 10 15.00 -8.61 -18.98
CA PRO A 10 14.62 -7.34 -18.38
C PRO A 10 15.85 -6.55 -17.92
N ALA A 11 15.92 -5.30 -18.35
CA ALA A 11 17.00 -4.34 -18.10
C ALA A 11 17.08 -3.90 -16.63
N TRP A 12 17.61 -4.76 -15.77
CA TRP A 12 18.00 -4.39 -14.40
C TRP A 12 19.41 -4.88 -14.09
N THR A 13 20.41 -4.43 -14.85
CA THR A 13 21.80 -4.53 -14.42
C THR A 13 22.31 -3.13 -14.06
N PRO A 14 22.43 -2.78 -12.77
CA PRO A 14 23.20 -1.59 -12.38
C PRO A 14 24.69 -1.95 -12.37
N GLU A 15 25.46 -1.35 -13.29
CA GLU A 15 26.93 -1.38 -13.22
C GLU A 15 27.47 -0.54 -12.05
N PRO A 16 28.61 -0.88 -11.45
CA PRO A 16 29.10 -0.24 -10.25
C PRO A 16 29.91 1.02 -10.59
N ARG A 17 29.36 2.20 -10.30
CA ARG A 17 30.13 3.46 -10.33
C ARG A 17 30.62 3.78 -8.93
N LEU A 18 31.85 3.34 -8.64
CA LEU A 18 32.60 3.71 -7.45
C LEU A 18 32.88 5.23 -7.46
N HIS A 19 32.33 5.95 -6.48
CA HIS A 19 32.86 7.24 -6.06
C HIS A 19 32.93 7.25 -4.53
N ALA A 20 34.15 7.16 -4.01
CA ALA A 20 34.47 7.41 -2.62
C ALA A 20 34.56 8.92 -2.37
N ALA A 21 33.96 9.40 -1.28
CA ALA A 21 34.44 10.58 -0.57
C ALA A 21 33.96 10.52 0.90
N ALA A 22 34.94 10.60 1.80
CA ALA A 22 34.79 10.58 3.25
C ALA A 22 34.11 11.86 3.79
N ALA A 23 33.42 11.75 4.91
CA ALA A 23 33.61 12.62 6.09
C ALA A 23 32.62 12.30 7.21
N SER A 24 33.19 12.30 8.41
CA SER A 24 32.63 12.10 9.74
C SER A 24 31.42 12.98 10.07
N GLY A 25 30.49 12.41 10.83
CA GLY A 25 29.39 13.16 11.44
C GLY A 25 28.38 12.25 12.13
N GLN A 26 28.72 11.76 13.32
CA GLN A 26 27.74 11.16 14.21
C GLN A 26 26.69 12.21 14.57
N ALA A 27 25.51 12.10 13.99
CA ALA A 27 24.30 12.64 14.57
C ALA A 27 23.35 11.46 14.73
N SER A 28 23.41 10.81 15.89
CA SER A 28 22.34 9.96 16.40
C SER A 28 21.09 10.81 16.48
N ARG A 29 20.40 10.98 15.35
CA ARG A 29 18.98 11.27 15.33
C ARG A 29 18.39 10.08 16.04
N LEU A 30 18.04 10.28 17.31
CA LEU A 30 17.21 9.40 18.10
C LEU A 30 16.04 9.05 17.18
N LEU A 31 16.15 7.90 16.51
CA LEU A 31 15.15 7.37 15.62
C LEU A 31 14.01 7.12 16.58
N LYS A 32 13.10 8.10 16.65
CA LYS A 32 11.78 7.93 17.23
C LYS A 32 11.29 6.69 16.50
N THR A 33 11.35 5.54 17.16
CA THR A 33 10.81 4.29 16.63
C THR A 33 9.45 4.68 16.10
N PRO A 34 9.22 4.62 14.77
CA PRO A 34 7.91 4.96 14.25
C PRO A 34 6.99 3.99 14.97
N GLU A 35 6.19 4.52 15.90
CA GLU A 35 5.13 3.80 16.60
C GLU A 35 4.49 2.87 15.57
N LEU A 36 4.75 1.57 15.70
CA LEU A 36 4.67 0.63 14.59
C LEU A 36 3.32 0.79 13.90
N GLN A 37 3.34 1.45 12.74
CA GLN A 37 2.14 1.82 12.00
C GLN A 37 1.59 0.55 11.36
N VAL A 38 0.73 -0.15 12.09
CA VAL A 38 0.17 -1.43 11.68
C VAL A 38 -1.19 -1.23 11.03
N CYS A 39 -1.33 -1.70 9.79
CA CYS A 39 -2.58 -1.78 9.08
C CYS A 39 -3.42 -2.94 9.59
N VAL A 40 -4.48 -2.62 10.33
CA VAL A 40 -5.43 -3.60 10.85
C VAL A 40 -6.13 -4.38 9.73
N PHE A 41 -6.40 -3.75 8.59
CA PHE A 41 -7.07 -4.40 7.46
C PHE A 41 -6.21 -5.50 6.82
N CYS A 42 -4.97 -5.18 6.46
CA CYS A 42 -4.02 -6.14 5.91
C CYS A 42 -3.68 -7.24 6.92
N ARG A 43 -3.51 -6.90 8.20
CA ARG A 43 -3.31 -7.88 9.26
C ARG A 43 -4.48 -8.86 9.36
N ASN A 44 -5.72 -8.38 9.30
CA ASN A 44 -6.92 -9.23 9.34
C ASN A 44 -7.03 -10.14 8.10
N ASN A 45 -6.58 -9.67 6.94
CA ASN A 45 -6.52 -10.48 5.72
C ASN A 45 -5.34 -11.46 5.69
N ARG A 46 -4.57 -11.57 6.80
CA ARG A 46 -3.39 -12.44 6.92
C ARG A 46 -2.31 -12.15 5.87
N GLU A 47 -2.19 -10.87 5.50
CA GLU A 47 -1.08 -10.41 4.66
C GLU A 47 0.26 -10.57 5.38
N ALA A 48 1.35 -10.58 4.61
CA ALA A 48 2.70 -10.67 5.16
C ALA A 48 2.96 -9.55 6.20
N VAL A 49 3.70 -9.89 7.26
CA VAL A 49 4.07 -8.93 8.33
C VAL A 49 4.74 -7.70 7.75
N ALA A 50 5.69 -7.92 6.83
CA ALA A 50 6.40 -6.86 6.11
C ALA A 50 5.46 -5.94 5.31
N LEU A 51 4.25 -6.37 4.95
CA LEU A 51 3.29 -5.55 4.25
C LEU A 51 2.45 -4.72 5.23
N TYR A 52 1.87 -5.34 6.26
CA TYR A 52 0.96 -4.62 7.15
C TYR A 52 1.66 -3.66 8.12
N THR A 53 2.99 -3.74 8.30
CA THR A 53 3.76 -2.81 9.16
C THR A 53 4.25 -1.55 8.44
N THR A 54 3.97 -1.42 7.14
CA THR A 54 4.43 -0.29 6.31
C THR A 54 3.46 0.89 6.26
N HIS A 55 2.24 0.71 6.74
CA HIS A 55 1.17 1.70 6.61
C HIS A 55 0.07 1.48 7.66
N ILE A 56 -0.76 2.49 7.88
CA ILE A 56 -1.98 2.41 8.68
C ILE A 56 -3.23 2.30 7.80
N LEU A 57 -4.35 1.83 8.38
CA LEU A 57 -5.61 1.71 7.67
C LEU A 57 -6.22 3.07 7.32
N LYS A 58 -6.35 3.94 8.32
CA LYS A 58 -6.88 5.30 8.21
C LYS A 58 -5.95 6.29 8.88
N GLY A 59 -5.73 7.42 8.23
CA GLY A 59 -4.98 8.54 8.78
C GLY A 59 -5.82 9.37 9.76
N PRO A 60 -5.19 10.36 10.43
CA PRO A 60 -5.89 11.29 11.33
C PRO A 60 -6.95 12.12 10.60
N ASP A 61 -6.79 12.36 9.30
CA ASP A 61 -7.75 13.08 8.45
C ASP A 61 -9.01 12.25 8.12
N GLY A 62 -9.13 11.03 8.64
CA GLY A 62 -10.24 10.11 8.36
C GLY A 62 -10.18 9.40 7.02
N ARG A 63 -9.19 9.73 6.17
CA ARG A 63 -8.98 9.13 4.84
C ARG A 63 -8.33 7.75 4.95
N VAL A 64 -8.67 6.86 4.02
CA VAL A 64 -8.05 5.54 3.92
C VAL A 64 -6.65 5.64 3.32
N LEU A 65 -5.65 5.17 4.05
CA LEU A 65 -4.25 5.14 3.60
C LEU A 65 -3.80 3.76 3.11
N CYS A 66 -4.52 2.70 3.50
CA CYS A 66 -4.17 1.34 3.07
C CYS A 66 -4.23 1.18 1.54
N PRO A 67 -3.12 0.87 0.86
CA PRO A 67 -3.09 0.77 -0.61
C PRO A 67 -3.95 -0.36 -1.14
N VAL A 68 -4.12 -1.45 -0.36
CA VAL A 68 -4.99 -2.57 -0.71
C VAL A 68 -6.46 -2.11 -0.71
N LEU A 69 -6.91 -1.50 0.38
CA LEU A 69 -8.29 -1.03 0.48
C LEU A 69 -8.58 0.10 -0.51
N ARG A 70 -7.63 1.00 -0.78
CA ARG A 70 -7.80 2.10 -1.76
C ARG A 70 -8.10 1.60 -3.17
N ARG A 71 -7.55 0.45 -3.57
CA ARG A 71 -7.81 -0.16 -4.89
C ARG A 71 -9.17 -0.83 -4.96
N TYR A 72 -9.78 -1.15 -3.81
CA TYR A 72 -11.10 -1.74 -3.77
C TYR A 72 -12.16 -0.68 -4.07
N THR A 73 -12.96 -0.94 -5.10
CA THR A 73 -14.13 -0.13 -5.45
C THR A 73 -15.36 -0.80 -4.88
N CYS A 74 -16.12 -0.10 -4.05
CA CYS A 74 -17.33 -0.64 -3.44
C CYS A 74 -18.38 -0.92 -4.54
N PRO A 75 -18.85 -2.16 -4.73
CA PRO A 75 -19.79 -2.50 -5.81
C PRO A 75 -21.19 -1.90 -5.59
N LEU A 76 -21.50 -1.45 -4.37
CA LEU A 76 -22.81 -0.88 -4.05
C LEU A 76 -22.89 0.63 -4.30
N CYS A 77 -21.80 1.36 -4.07
CA CYS A 77 -21.80 2.83 -4.16
C CYS A 77 -20.72 3.41 -5.07
N GLY A 78 -19.82 2.59 -5.60
CA GLY A 78 -18.72 3.01 -6.47
C GLY A 78 -17.56 3.73 -5.77
N ALA A 79 -17.59 3.91 -4.44
CA ALA A 79 -16.51 4.60 -3.73
C ALA A 79 -15.19 3.81 -3.75
N SER A 80 -14.08 4.51 -3.98
CA SER A 80 -12.70 3.98 -3.96
C SER A 80 -11.71 5.04 -3.43
N GLY A 81 -10.41 4.72 -3.37
CA GLY A 81 -9.37 5.66 -2.93
C GLY A 81 -9.53 6.11 -1.47
N ASP A 82 -9.56 7.42 -1.23
CA ASP A 82 -9.65 8.03 0.11
C ASP A 82 -10.92 7.59 0.87
N ASN A 83 -12.00 7.32 0.13
CA ASN A 83 -13.32 6.95 0.66
C ASN A 83 -13.62 5.45 0.52
N ALA A 84 -12.61 4.64 0.19
CA ALA A 84 -12.78 3.21 0.00
C ALA A 84 -13.27 2.52 1.27
N HIS A 85 -14.12 1.51 1.10
CA HIS A 85 -14.65 0.71 2.19
C HIS A 85 -15.15 -0.63 1.64
N THR A 86 -15.21 -1.64 2.49
CA THR A 86 -15.82 -2.92 2.11
C THR A 86 -17.34 -2.85 2.14
N ILE A 87 -18.01 -3.76 1.44
CA ILE A 87 -19.48 -3.85 1.32
C ILE A 87 -20.18 -3.69 2.68
N LYS A 88 -19.66 -4.35 3.72
CA LYS A 88 -20.20 -4.33 5.10
C LYS A 88 -20.31 -2.91 5.68
N TYR A 89 -19.38 -2.04 5.34
CA TYR A 89 -19.32 -0.66 5.84
C TYR A 89 -19.86 0.35 4.83
N CYS A 90 -20.49 -0.12 3.76
CA CYS A 90 -21.07 0.77 2.78
C CYS A 90 -22.26 1.54 3.36
N PRO A 91 -22.30 2.87 3.24
CA PRO A 91 -23.43 3.68 3.70
C PRO A 91 -24.73 3.30 2.95
N LEU A 92 -24.61 2.92 1.67
CA LEU A 92 -25.75 2.44 0.88
C LEU A 92 -26.20 1.03 1.25
N SER A 93 -25.36 0.20 1.89
CA SER A 93 -25.77 -1.14 2.32
C SER A 93 -26.82 -1.10 3.45
N LYS A 94 -26.77 -0.07 4.30
CA LYS A 94 -27.78 0.13 5.36
C LYS A 94 -28.99 0.94 4.87
N ALA A 95 -28.77 1.88 3.95
CA ALA A 95 -29.83 2.67 3.33
C ALA A 95 -30.64 1.88 2.28
N GLY A 96 -30.10 0.77 1.77
CA GLY A 96 -30.64 -0.06 0.69
C GLY A 96 -31.79 -1.01 1.05
N LYS A 97 -32.51 -0.81 2.17
CA LYS A 97 -33.85 -1.41 2.36
C LYS A 97 -34.97 -0.57 1.73
N LYS A 98 -34.67 0.35 0.82
CA LYS A 98 -35.66 1.06 0.02
C LYS A 98 -35.07 1.48 -1.32
N LEU A 99 -34.97 0.56 -2.29
CA LEU A 99 -35.39 0.80 -3.69
C LEU A 99 -35.21 -0.47 -4.55
N ARG A 100 -36.35 -0.99 -5.01
CA ARG A 100 -36.63 -1.80 -6.22
C ARG A 100 -35.97 -3.17 -6.38
#